data_AF-A0A151QWX6-F1
#
_entry.id   AF-A0A151QWX6-F1
#
_cell.length_a   1.000
_cell.length_b   1.000
_cell.length_c   1.000
_cell.angle_alpha   90.00
_cell.angle_beta   90.00
_cell.angle_gamma   90.00
#
_symmetry.space_group_name_H-M   'P 1'
#
loop_
_entity.id
_entity.type
_entity.pdbx_description
1 polymer ?
#
loop_
_entity_poly.entity_id
_entity_poly.type
_entity_poly.pdbx_seq_one_letter_code
_entity_poly.pdbx_strand_id
1 'polypeptide(L)'
;MVIAKRNSFVSLIITFSLFCSTLLAKSSHSISDAQVRKNKLQCYADIDSGLWGSPCKSSLIARENCALRCLSPACYELIYESDPLEEGEKDFIRGQEYKYCMHKYV
;
A
#
# COMPACT_ATOMS: atom_id res chain seq x y z
N MET A 1 -51.37 5.65 2.15
CA MET A 1 -50.11 6.30 2.59
C MET A 1 -49.18 5.21 3.12
N VAL A 2 -48.31 4.68 2.28
CA VAL A 2 -47.30 3.68 2.70
C VAL A 2 -46.01 4.47 2.98
N ILE A 3 -45.79 4.85 4.24
CA ILE A 3 -44.50 5.38 4.65
C ILE A 3 -43.58 4.18 4.82
N ALA A 4 -42.83 3.88 3.77
CA ALA A 4 -41.82 2.84 3.73
C ALA A 4 -40.67 3.17 4.71
N LYS A 5 -40.77 2.72 5.96
CA LYS A 5 -39.61 2.55 6.85
C LYS A 5 -38.78 1.35 6.38
N ARG A 6 -38.07 1.49 5.26
CA ARG A 6 -37.13 0.47 4.80
C ARG A 6 -36.08 1.12 3.90
N ASN A 7 -35.11 1.82 4.50
CA ASN A 7 -33.88 2.18 3.78
C ASN A 7 -32.69 2.64 4.63
N SER A 8 -32.85 2.85 5.95
CA SER A 8 -31.75 3.39 6.77
C SER A 8 -30.72 2.32 7.18
N PHE A 9 -31.15 1.07 7.43
CA PHE A 9 -30.23 -0.01 7.86
C PHE A 9 -29.30 -0.51 6.75
N VAL A 10 -29.78 -0.55 5.49
CA VAL A 10 -28.97 -1.00 4.35
C VAL A 10 -27.81 -0.04 4.09
N SER A 11 -28.04 1.27 4.28
CA SER A 11 -27.02 2.30 4.08
C SER A 11 -25.86 2.22 5.10
N LEU A 12 -26.14 1.80 6.34
CA LEU A 12 -25.13 1.64 7.40
C LEU A 12 -24.22 0.42 7.19
N ILE A 13 -24.75 -0.64 6.56
CA ILE A 13 -23.99 -1.87 6.26
C ILE A 13 -22.98 -1.62 5.12
N ILE A 14 -23.36 -0.85 4.10
CA ILE A 14 -22.49 -0.52 2.95
C ILE A 14 -21.30 0.34 3.38
N THR A 15 -21.49 1.25 4.34
CA THR A 15 -20.38 2.06 4.88
C THR A 15 -19.41 1.24 5.72
N PHE A 16 -19.88 0.20 6.41
CA PHE A 16 -19.02 -0.64 7.27
C PHE A 16 -18.10 -1.56 6.45
N SER A 17 -18.54 -2.02 5.28
CA SER A 17 -17.73 -2.86 4.37
C SER A 17 -16.57 -2.12 3.69
N LEU A 18 -16.60 -0.79 3.64
CA LEU A 18 -15.52 0.04 3.08
C LEU A 18 -14.36 0.26 4.08
N PHE A 19 -14.59 -0.01 5.37
CA PHE A 19 -13.57 0.02 6.43
C PHE A 19 -13.07 -1.38 6.79
N CYS A 20 -13.05 -2.31 5.82
CA CYS A 20 -12.29 -3.54 5.99
C CYS A 20 -10.81 -3.17 5.89
N SER A 21 -10.25 -2.66 6.99
CA SER A 21 -8.82 -2.61 7.20
C SER A 21 -8.31 -4.01 6.92
N THR A 22 -7.45 -4.12 5.91
CA THR A 22 -6.72 -5.34 5.61
C THR A 22 -5.97 -5.73 6.88
N LEU A 23 -6.55 -6.61 7.69
CA LEU A 23 -5.84 -7.30 8.76
C LEU A 23 -4.77 -8.12 8.04
N LEU A 24 -3.58 -7.51 7.94
CA LEU A 24 -2.41 -8.08 7.33
C LEU A 24 -2.07 -9.30 8.19
N ALA A 25 -2.51 -10.47 7.73
CA ALA A 25 -2.21 -11.73 8.39
C ALA A 25 -0.69 -11.89 8.36
N LYS A 26 -0.06 -11.73 9.53
CA LYS A 26 1.38 -11.88 9.70
C LYS A 26 1.80 -13.27 9.24
N SER A 27 2.57 -13.36 8.16
CA SER A 27 3.21 -14.61 7.77
C SER A 27 4.27 -14.97 8.80
N SER A 28 4.25 -16.22 9.29
CA SER A 28 5.31 -16.72 10.17
C SER A 28 6.63 -16.96 9.42
N HIS A 29 6.61 -16.98 8.09
CA HIS A 29 7.78 -17.25 7.27
C HIS A 29 8.35 -15.95 6.72
N SER A 30 9.64 -15.70 6.96
CA SER A 30 10.36 -14.55 6.42
C SER A 30 10.28 -14.53 4.89
N ILE A 31 9.87 -13.41 4.31
CA ILE A 31 9.88 -13.24 2.85
C ILE A 31 11.32 -13.26 2.31
N SER A 32 11.55 -13.96 1.20
CA SER A 32 12.87 -13.98 0.54
C SER A 32 13.09 -12.75 -0.33
N ASP A 33 14.34 -12.34 -0.52
CA ASP A 33 14.70 -11.21 -1.40
C ASP A 33 14.14 -11.38 -2.82
N ALA A 34 14.13 -12.61 -3.34
CA ALA A 34 13.57 -12.92 -4.65
C ALA A 34 12.05 -12.67 -4.71
N GLN A 35 11.34 -13.05 -3.64
CA GLN A 35 9.91 -12.79 -3.55
C GLN A 35 9.61 -11.29 -3.39
N VAL A 36 10.40 -10.55 -2.60
CA VAL A 36 10.27 -9.08 -2.50
C VAL A 36 10.44 -8.42 -3.87
N ARG A 37 11.47 -8.82 -4.63
CA ARG A 37 11.68 -8.30 -6.00
C ARG A 37 10.49 -8.63 -6.92
N LYS A 38 9.98 -9.86 -6.86
CA LYS A 38 8.81 -10.27 -7.65
C LYS A 38 7.57 -9.45 -7.29
N ASN A 39 7.28 -9.28 -6.00
CA ASN A 39 6.15 -8.49 -5.51
C ASN A 39 6.28 -7.03 -5.94
N LYS A 40 7.49 -6.46 -5.90
CA LYS A 40 7.74 -5.09 -6.35
C LYS A 40 7.46 -4.93 -7.85
N LEU A 41 7.85 -5.89 -8.68
CA LEU A 41 7.51 -5.90 -10.10
C LEU A 41 6.00 -5.95 -10.34
N GLN A 42 5.27 -6.74 -9.55
CA GLN A 42 3.81 -6.77 -9.60
C GLN A 42 3.21 -5.41 -9.22
N CYS A 43 3.71 -4.76 -8.16
CA CYS A 43 3.30 -3.41 -7.78
C CYS A 43 3.49 -2.40 -8.90
N TYR A 44 4.63 -2.45 -9.61
CA TYR A 44 4.82 -1.59 -10.79
C TYR A 44 3.79 -1.87 -11.88
N ALA A 45 3.49 -3.14 -12.18
CA ALA A 45 2.48 -3.49 -13.17
C ALA A 45 1.08 -2.98 -12.80
N ASP A 46 0.70 -3.09 -11.52
CA ASP A 46 -0.57 -2.58 -11.01
C ASP A 46 -0.65 -1.06 -11.07
N ILE A 47 0.44 -0.36 -10.75
CA ILE A 47 0.54 1.11 -10.90
C ILE A 47 0.40 1.48 -12.38
N ASP A 48 1.15 0.82 -13.26
CA ASP A 48 1.16 1.09 -14.70
C ASP A 48 -0.20 0.78 -15.35
N SER A 49 -0.97 -0.17 -14.80
CA SER A 49 -2.35 -0.43 -15.22
C SER A 49 -3.32 0.73 -14.93
N GLY A 50 -2.97 1.63 -13.99
CA GLY A 50 -3.79 2.76 -13.58
C GLY A 50 -4.61 2.53 -12.30
N LEU A 51 -4.49 1.35 -11.67
CA LEU A 51 -5.23 1.01 -10.44
C LEU A 51 -4.92 1.94 -9.26
N TRP A 52 -3.73 2.55 -9.27
CA TRP A 52 -3.24 3.45 -8.21
C TRP A 52 -3.50 4.95 -8.48
N GLY A 53 -4.22 5.28 -9.55
CA GLY A 53 -4.55 6.65 -9.91
C GLY A 53 -3.42 7.40 -10.65
N SER A 54 -3.75 8.59 -11.17
CA SER A 54 -2.81 9.42 -11.91
C SER A 54 -1.62 9.96 -11.11
N PRO A 55 -1.70 10.23 -9.78
CA PRO A 55 -0.55 10.73 -9.03
C PRO A 55 0.63 9.75 -9.03
N CYS A 56 0.39 8.44 -8.97
CA CYS A 56 1.45 7.44 -9.00
C CYS A 56 2.18 7.35 -10.36
N LYS A 57 1.71 8.07 -11.38
CA LYS A 57 2.32 8.14 -12.71
C LYS A 57 2.89 9.53 -13.04
N SER A 58 2.83 10.49 -12.11
CA SER A 58 3.25 11.87 -12.38
C SER A 58 4.76 12.02 -12.55
N SER A 59 5.55 11.13 -11.95
CA SER A 59 7.01 11.09 -12.05
C SER A 59 7.55 9.70 -11.72
N LEU A 60 8.84 9.48 -11.96
CA LEU A 60 9.52 8.24 -11.57
C LEU A 60 9.52 8.07 -10.05
N ILE A 61 9.72 9.15 -9.29
CA ILE A 61 9.71 9.08 -7.83
C ILE A 61 8.32 8.89 -7.25
N ALA A 62 7.28 9.45 -7.86
CA ALA A 62 5.91 9.19 -7.47
C ALA A 62 5.54 7.70 -7.69
N ARG A 63 5.98 7.13 -8.82
CA ARG A 63 5.84 5.69 -9.10
C ARG A 63 6.58 4.84 -8.06
N GLU A 64 7.76 5.27 -7.64
CA GLU A 64 8.54 4.56 -6.62
C GLU A 64 7.89 4.62 -5.24
N ASN A 65 7.46 5.80 -4.78
CA ASN A 65 6.74 5.96 -3.52
C ASN A 65 5.47 5.11 -3.48
N CYS A 66 4.70 5.08 -4.57
CA CYS A 66 3.52 4.21 -4.67
C CYS A 66 3.90 2.72 -4.68
N ALA A 67 4.99 2.33 -5.33
CA ALA A 67 5.46 0.95 -5.33
C ALA A 67 5.90 0.50 -3.94
N LEU A 68 6.55 1.36 -3.17
CA LEU A 68 6.89 1.08 -1.77
C LEU A 68 5.61 0.90 -0.93
N ARG A 69 4.65 1.82 -1.04
CA ARG A 69 3.37 1.70 -0.33
C ARG A 69 2.58 0.44 -0.74
N CYS A 70 2.61 0.06 -2.01
CA CYS A 70 2.04 -1.19 -2.50
C CYS A 70 2.70 -2.42 -1.88
N LEU A 71 4.02 -2.41 -1.83
CA LEU A 71 4.82 -3.56 -1.41
C LEU A 71 4.65 -3.85 0.09
N SER A 72 4.54 -2.82 0.92
CA SER A 72 4.13 -2.92 2.32
C SER A 72 3.61 -1.57 2.84
N PRO A 73 2.28 -1.38 2.95
CA PRO A 73 1.73 -0.13 3.46
C PRO A 73 2.26 0.23 4.86
N ALA A 74 2.35 -0.76 5.76
CA ALA A 74 2.79 -0.56 7.13
C ALA A 74 4.27 -0.11 7.24
N CYS A 75 5.16 -0.69 6.43
CA CYS A 75 6.56 -0.27 6.43
C CYS A 75 6.76 1.08 5.74
N TYR A 76 5.92 1.43 4.75
CA TYR A 76 5.96 2.74 4.12
C TYR A 76 5.51 3.83 5.10
N GLU A 77 4.41 3.59 5.83
CA GLU A 77 3.91 4.48 6.88
C GLU A 77 4.98 4.78 7.92
N LEU A 78 5.68 3.73 8.38
CA LEU A 78 6.70 3.84 9.41
C LEU A 78 7.96 4.62 8.97
N ILE A 79 8.32 4.58 7.68
CA ILE A 79 9.66 4.99 7.21
C ILE A 79 9.63 6.19 6.26
N TYR A 80 8.60 6.28 5.42
CA TYR A 80 8.54 7.22 4.30
C TYR A 80 7.30 8.13 4.30
N GLU A 81 6.24 7.85 5.08
CA GLU A 81 5.02 8.68 4.99
C GLU A 81 5.25 10.14 5.41
N SER A 82 6.04 10.37 6.46
CA SER A 82 6.34 11.73 6.92
C SER A 82 7.28 12.49 5.98
N ASP A 83 8.13 11.76 5.25
CA ASP A 83 9.18 12.30 4.39
C ASP A 83 9.36 11.40 3.15
N PRO A 84 8.45 11.50 2.15
CA PRO A 84 8.49 10.67 0.96
C PRO A 84 9.74 10.92 0.13
N LEU A 85 10.13 9.95 -0.70
CA LEU A 85 11.31 10.11 -1.55
C LEU A 85 11.16 11.29 -2.52
N GLU A 86 12.22 12.08 -2.65
CA GLU A 86 12.31 13.23 -3.55
C GLU A 86 13.02 12.90 -4.87
N GLU A 87 12.80 13.73 -5.90
CA GLU A 87 13.41 13.52 -7.20
C GLU A 87 14.94 13.69 -7.12
N GLY A 88 15.69 12.67 -7.54
CA GLY A 88 17.15 12.65 -7.46
C GLY A 88 17.72 12.16 -6.12
N GLU A 89 16.87 11.86 -5.13
CA GLU A 89 17.29 11.32 -3.85
C GLU A 89 17.84 9.89 -4.01
N LYS A 90 18.94 9.59 -3.29
CA LYS A 90 19.45 8.23 -3.12
C LYS A 90 19.50 7.90 -1.65
N ASP A 91 18.53 7.12 -1.21
CA ASP A 91 18.35 6.84 0.19
C ASP A 91 18.70 5.38 0.53
N PHE A 92 19.98 5.17 0.81
CA PHE A 92 20.50 3.85 1.13
C PHE A 92 20.13 3.41 2.55
N ILE A 93 20.04 4.33 3.51
CA ILE A 93 19.85 4.01 4.93
C ILE A 93 18.40 3.59 5.16
N ARG A 94 17.42 4.45 4.84
CA ARG A 94 16.01 4.10 5.04
C ARG A 94 15.59 2.96 4.12
N GLY A 95 16.25 2.81 2.96
CA GLY A 95 16.07 1.65 2.09
C GLY A 95 16.43 0.32 2.76
N GLN A 96 17.49 0.28 3.59
CA GLN A 96 17.81 -0.91 4.38
C GLN A 96 16.81 -1.12 5.53
N GLU A 97 16.41 -0.04 6.20
CA GLU A 97 15.40 -0.10 7.28
C GLU A 97 14.06 -0.63 6.76
N TYR A 98 13.67 -0.20 5.56
CA TYR A 98 12.46 -0.65 4.89
C TYR A 98 12.52 -2.12 4.54
N LYS A 99 13.64 -2.58 3.99
CA LYS A 99 13.89 -4.01 3.76
C LYS A 99 13.79 -4.81 5.07
N TYR A 100 14.43 -4.35 6.13
CA TYR A 100 14.39 -5.00 7.44
C TYR A 100 12.96 -5.05 8.01
N CYS A 101 12.21 -3.96 7.92
CA CYS A 101 10.81 -3.91 8.32
C CYS A 101 9.99 -4.98 7.60
N MET A 102 10.14 -5.10 6.28
CA MET A 102 9.44 -6.12 5.50
C MET A 102 9.78 -7.55 5.93
N HIS A 103 11.05 -7.86 6.21
CA HIS A 103 11.39 -9.21 6.69
C HIS A 103 10.80 -9.55 8.07
N LYS A 104 10.49 -8.53 8.88
CA LYS A 104 9.96 -8.70 10.24
C LYS A 104 8.43 -8.69 10.32
N TYR A 105 7.77 -7.97 9.40
CA TYR A 105 6.34 -7.65 9.48
C TYR A 105 5.49 -8.10 8.29
N VAL A 106 6.07 -8.76 7.27
CA VAL A 106 5.32 -9.51 6.25
C VAL A 106 4.89 -10.86 6.80
#